data_AF-A0A6V8MYW2-F1
#
_entry.id   AF-A0A6V8MYW2-F1
#
_cell.length_a   1.000
_cell.length_b   1.000
_cell.length_c   1.000
_cell.angle_alpha   90.00
_cell.angle_beta   90.00
_cell.angle_gamma   90.00
#
_symmetry.space_group_name_H-M   'P 1'
#
loop_
_entity.id
_entity.type
_entity.pdbx_description
1 polymer ?
#
loop_
_entity_poly.entity_id
_entity_poly.type
_entity_poly.pdbx_seq_one_letter_code
_entity_poly.pdbx_strand_id
1 'polypeptide(L)'
;MKKPFHILVFPGGTEIGLEIQKALAPCKEVRLFSAGSDVSNHAPFVFARHFVLPSIHEPGWIEALNRVVEAESIDYIFPAFDDVIVALAQHAGAIKAGIVSSPLETCTVTRSKSETYRVLDGVVPVPERFRCAADVSSYPVFVKPDRGEGSRDTHLVHCESQLLALLQADPERIALEYLPGEEYTVDCFSDRDAGLLFCGARQRVRTKSGISMSSEVAPAQETFADYAARIAERLAFHGAWFFQVKRDRHGVLKLLEVAPRIAGTMALHRVQGVNFPLLSIYEQERFPLSLLVNRGVVSVDRALVNRYRHQINFGTVYVDLDDTLILHGKVNVQLAAFLYQCLNQGKKIVLLTRHAGDLDATLARFRLAHLFDAVVHVGKDDTKARYITEPDAIFIDDSFSERKAVSDRLGISTFDCSMLELLMDERI
;
A
#
# COMPACT_ATOMS: atom_id res chain seq x y z
N MET A 1 -10.73 5.05 -24.72
CA MET A 1 -10.42 4.90 -23.28
C MET A 1 -11.52 4.05 -22.65
N LYS A 2 -11.17 3.05 -21.84
CA LYS A 2 -12.13 2.48 -20.89
C LYS A 2 -12.62 3.61 -19.96
N LYS A 3 -13.88 3.52 -19.51
CA LYS A 3 -14.41 4.42 -18.48
C LYS A 3 -13.55 4.25 -17.21
N PRO A 4 -13.21 5.33 -16.48
CA PRO A 4 -12.46 5.19 -15.23
C PRO A 4 -13.24 4.38 -14.21
N PHE A 5 -12.53 3.60 -13.40
CA PHE A 5 -13.08 2.88 -12.26
C PHE A 5 -13.48 3.85 -11.16
N HIS A 6 -14.70 3.75 -10.69
CA HIS A 6 -15.20 4.48 -9.53
C HIS A 6 -14.97 3.64 -8.27
N ILE A 7 -14.04 4.10 -7.42
CA ILE A 7 -13.58 3.36 -6.25
C ILE A 7 -14.02 4.08 -4.97
N LEU A 8 -14.74 3.38 -4.10
CA LEU A 8 -15.13 3.86 -2.79
C LEU A 8 -14.19 3.30 -1.71
N VAL A 9 -13.38 4.16 -1.09
CA VAL A 9 -12.54 3.79 0.06
C VAL A 9 -13.37 3.86 1.34
N PHE A 10 -13.49 2.73 2.05
CA PHE A 10 -14.36 2.63 3.23
C PHE A 10 -13.67 1.88 4.40
N PRO A 11 -13.41 2.55 5.54
CA PRO A 11 -13.50 3.98 5.79
C PRO A 11 -12.30 4.77 5.20
N GLY A 12 -12.55 5.90 4.56
CA GLY A 12 -11.48 6.69 3.92
C GLY A 12 -10.52 7.40 4.88
N GLY A 13 -10.93 7.60 6.14
CA GLY A 13 -10.19 8.42 7.11
C GLY A 13 -9.09 7.70 7.89
N THR A 14 -8.92 6.39 7.69
CA THR A 14 -7.89 5.60 8.39
C THR A 14 -6.53 5.76 7.71
N GLU A 15 -5.44 5.42 8.40
CA GLU A 15 -4.10 5.33 7.81
C GLU A 15 -4.06 4.43 6.57
N ILE A 16 -4.86 3.37 6.55
CA ILE A 16 -5.01 2.46 5.41
C ILE A 16 -5.72 3.20 4.27
N GLY A 17 -6.81 3.90 4.56
CA GLY A 17 -7.59 4.66 3.57
C GLY A 17 -6.79 5.80 2.94
N LEU A 18 -5.94 6.47 3.72
CA LEU A 18 -5.05 7.53 3.23
C LEU A 18 -3.93 6.97 2.34
N GLU A 19 -3.40 5.79 2.63
CA GLU A 19 -2.43 5.14 1.73
C GLU A 19 -3.09 4.69 0.42
N ILE A 20 -4.31 4.15 0.47
CA ILE A 20 -5.10 3.84 -0.75
C ILE A 20 -5.35 5.13 -1.56
N GLN A 21 -5.69 6.24 -0.90
CA GLN A 21 -5.90 7.53 -1.54
C GLN A 21 -4.64 7.99 -2.28
N LYS A 22 -3.47 7.99 -1.62
CA LYS A 22 -2.20 8.41 -2.21
C LYS A 22 -1.80 7.54 -3.40
N ALA A 23 -2.09 6.24 -3.32
CA ALA A 23 -1.76 5.29 -4.36
C ALA A 23 -2.62 5.43 -5.61
N LEU A 24 -3.91 5.74 -5.45
CA LEU A 24 -4.88 5.73 -6.54
C LEU A 24 -5.23 7.12 -7.10
N ALA A 25 -5.08 8.19 -6.31
CA ALA A 25 -5.40 9.55 -6.74
C ALA A 25 -4.62 10.02 -7.99
N PRO A 26 -3.35 9.63 -8.20
CA PRO A 26 -2.62 10.01 -9.39
C PRO A 26 -2.81 9.04 -10.57
N CYS A 27 -3.74 8.08 -10.49
CA CYS A 27 -3.99 7.09 -11.55
C CYS A 27 -5.08 7.57 -12.51
N LYS A 28 -4.76 7.72 -13.80
CA LYS A 28 -5.69 8.20 -14.84
C LYS A 28 -6.98 7.40 -14.99
N GLU A 29 -6.94 6.13 -14.64
CA GLU A 29 -8.05 5.19 -14.77
C GLU A 29 -8.95 5.17 -13.54
N VAL A 30 -8.70 5.99 -12.52
CA VAL A 30 -9.41 5.92 -11.24
C VAL A 30 -10.10 7.24 -10.91
N ARG A 31 -11.32 7.11 -10.39
CA ARG A 31 -12.05 8.18 -9.70
C ARG A 31 -12.32 7.74 -8.27
N LEU A 32 -11.80 8.49 -7.30
CA LEU A 32 -11.89 8.15 -5.88
C LEU A 32 -13.07 8.82 -5.17
N PHE A 33 -13.69 8.03 -4.31
CA PHE A 33 -14.71 8.43 -3.35
C PHE A 33 -14.30 7.88 -1.98
N SER A 34 -14.83 8.47 -0.91
CA SER A 34 -14.65 7.94 0.43
C SER A 34 -15.97 7.89 1.18
N ALA A 35 -16.06 6.94 2.12
CA ALA A 35 -17.12 6.93 3.12
C ALA A 35 -16.54 6.71 4.52
N GLY A 36 -17.31 6.99 5.56
CA GLY A 36 -16.94 6.74 6.96
C GLY A 36 -18.07 7.09 7.92
N SER A 37 -17.87 6.79 9.20
CA SER A 37 -18.80 7.23 10.26
C SER A 37 -18.74 8.74 10.46
N ASP A 38 -19.78 9.31 11.08
CA ASP A 38 -19.87 10.74 11.40
C ASP A 38 -18.95 11.14 12.56
N VAL A 39 -17.65 11.10 12.31
CA VAL A 39 -16.60 11.44 13.27
C VAL A 39 -15.56 12.32 12.59
N SER A 40 -14.92 13.19 13.37
CA SER A 40 -13.81 14.01 12.87
C SER A 40 -12.69 13.13 12.33
N ASN A 41 -12.36 13.28 11.05
CA ASN A 41 -11.32 12.51 10.36
C ASN A 41 -10.75 13.29 9.16
N HIS A 42 -9.67 12.78 8.55
CA HIS A 42 -8.96 13.48 7.49
C HIS A 42 -9.57 13.32 6.08
N ALA A 43 -10.46 12.35 5.86
CA ALA A 43 -10.97 12.02 4.53
C ALA A 43 -11.66 13.19 3.80
N PRO A 44 -12.53 14.01 4.43
CA PRO A 44 -13.14 15.17 3.77
C PRO A 44 -12.16 16.18 3.17
N PHE A 45 -10.89 16.17 3.58
CA PHE A 45 -9.87 17.11 3.13
C PHE A 45 -9.00 16.58 1.99
N VAL A 46 -8.98 15.26 1.75
CA VAL A 46 -8.14 14.62 0.73
C VAL A 46 -8.93 13.87 -0.34
N PHE A 47 -10.20 13.57 -0.10
CA PHE A 47 -11.12 13.07 -1.10
C PHE A 47 -12.04 14.19 -1.57
N ALA A 48 -12.21 14.33 -2.88
CA ALA A 48 -13.14 15.29 -3.46
C ALA A 48 -14.60 15.04 -3.04
N ARG A 49 -14.92 13.78 -2.66
CA ARG A 49 -16.25 13.37 -2.19
C ARG A 49 -16.13 12.41 -1.00
N HIS A 50 -16.77 12.78 0.10
CA HIS A 50 -16.84 11.98 1.32
C HIS A 50 -18.30 11.81 1.75
N PHE A 51 -18.70 10.58 2.06
CA PHE A 51 -20.06 10.24 2.49
C PHE A 51 -20.06 9.75 3.93
N VAL A 52 -21.07 10.19 4.69
CA VAL A 52 -21.31 9.68 6.03
C VAL A 52 -22.20 8.45 5.94
N LEU A 53 -21.77 7.34 6.55
CA LEU A 53 -22.51 6.08 6.64
C LEU A 53 -22.71 5.68 8.11
N PRO A 54 -23.81 4.96 8.43
CA PRO A 54 -23.98 4.29 9.71
C PRO A 54 -22.81 3.35 10.02
N SER A 55 -22.61 3.04 11.30
CA SER A 55 -21.64 2.02 11.71
C SER A 55 -22.00 0.66 11.08
N ILE A 56 -21.00 -0.18 10.79
CA ILE A 56 -21.23 -1.57 10.34
C ILE A 56 -21.96 -2.43 11.40
N HIS A 57 -22.07 -1.93 12.63
CA HIS A 57 -22.80 -2.56 13.73
C HIS A 57 -24.24 -2.04 13.88
N GLU A 58 -24.64 -1.03 13.10
CA GLU A 58 -25.98 -0.45 13.15
C GLU A 58 -26.87 -1.02 12.04
N PRO A 59 -28.16 -1.26 12.29
CA PRO A 59 -29.10 -1.63 11.24
C PRO A 59 -29.13 -0.59 10.11
N GLY A 60 -29.31 -1.02 8.86
CA GLY A 60 -29.47 -0.12 7.72
C GLY A 60 -28.17 0.33 7.04
N TRP A 61 -26.99 -0.11 7.51
CA TRP A 61 -25.70 0.30 6.97
C TRP A 61 -25.49 -0.16 5.51
N ILE A 62 -25.98 -1.35 5.16
CA ILE A 62 -25.88 -1.91 3.80
C ILE A 62 -26.76 -1.10 2.84
N GLU A 63 -27.98 -0.77 3.25
CA GLU A 63 -28.91 0.05 2.48
C GLU A 63 -28.35 1.46 2.26
N ALA A 64 -27.72 2.03 3.29
CA ALA A 64 -27.02 3.31 3.18
C ALA A 64 -25.83 3.24 2.21
N LEU A 65 -25.00 2.20 2.33
CA LEU A 65 -23.87 1.96 1.44
C LEU A 65 -24.33 1.80 -0.01
N ASN A 66 -25.37 1.00 -0.26
CA ASN A 66 -25.92 0.77 -1.60
C ASN A 66 -26.49 2.03 -2.23
N ARG A 67 -27.09 2.95 -1.45
CA ARG A 67 -27.51 4.26 -1.97
C ARG A 67 -26.33 5.06 -2.50
N VAL A 68 -25.19 5.05 -1.81
CA VAL A 68 -23.95 5.70 -2.28
C VAL A 68 -23.42 5.00 -3.53
N VAL A 69 -23.36 3.67 -3.52
CA VAL A 69 -22.91 2.86 -4.66
C VAL A 69 -23.70 3.20 -5.92
N GLU A 70 -25.02 3.25 -5.84
CA GLU A 70 -25.89 3.54 -6.98
C GLU A 70 -25.79 5.00 -7.43
N ALA A 71 -25.84 5.95 -6.48
CA ALA A 71 -25.77 7.38 -6.80
C ALA A 71 -24.45 7.77 -7.48
N GLU A 72 -23.35 7.13 -7.07
CA GLU A 72 -22.01 7.43 -7.59
C GLU A 72 -21.54 6.47 -8.68
N SER A 73 -22.34 5.45 -9.01
CA SER A 73 -21.94 4.36 -9.90
C SER A 73 -20.60 3.75 -9.47
N ILE A 74 -20.47 3.40 -8.19
CA ILE A 74 -19.26 2.78 -7.65
C ILE A 74 -19.11 1.39 -8.25
N ASP A 75 -17.95 1.13 -8.87
CA ASP A 75 -17.61 -0.18 -9.41
C ASP A 75 -17.05 -1.08 -8.30
N TYR A 76 -16.19 -0.52 -7.44
CA TYR A 76 -15.51 -1.26 -6.38
C TYR A 76 -15.46 -0.52 -5.04
N ILE A 77 -15.62 -1.27 -3.95
CA ILE A 77 -15.38 -0.83 -2.58
C ILE A 77 -14.02 -1.37 -2.14
N PHE A 78 -13.16 -0.46 -1.69
CA PHE A 78 -11.84 -0.79 -1.14
C PHE A 78 -11.89 -0.66 0.38
N PRO A 79 -11.88 -1.78 1.13
CA PRO A 79 -11.96 -1.75 2.56
C PRO A 79 -10.64 -1.26 3.19
N ALA A 80 -10.76 -0.41 4.20
CA ALA A 80 -9.62 0.26 4.83
C ALA A 80 -9.62 0.12 6.37
N PHE A 81 -10.25 -0.94 6.88
CA PHE A 81 -10.31 -1.25 8.31
C PHE A 81 -10.64 -2.73 8.54
N ASP A 82 -10.02 -3.37 9.53
CA ASP A 82 -10.05 -4.83 9.68
C ASP A 82 -11.46 -5.40 9.92
N ASP A 83 -12.30 -4.75 10.74
CA ASP A 83 -13.69 -5.19 10.93
C ASP A 83 -14.59 -4.89 9.72
N VAL A 84 -14.29 -3.82 8.97
CA VAL A 84 -15.02 -3.46 7.75
C VAL A 84 -14.73 -4.45 6.63
N ILE A 85 -13.50 -4.98 6.55
CA ILE A 85 -13.15 -6.06 5.61
C ILE A 85 -14.05 -7.27 5.84
N VAL A 86 -14.16 -7.73 7.08
CA VAL A 86 -14.97 -8.91 7.43
C VAL A 86 -16.45 -8.65 7.14
N ALA A 87 -16.97 -7.49 7.55
CA ALA A 87 -18.38 -7.14 7.33
C ALA A 87 -18.72 -7.07 5.83
N LEU A 88 -17.87 -6.43 5.02
CA LEU A 88 -18.07 -6.36 3.58
C LEU A 88 -18.00 -7.74 2.93
N ALA A 89 -16.98 -8.55 3.25
CA ALA A 89 -16.85 -9.91 2.72
C ALA A 89 -18.05 -10.81 3.09
N GLN A 90 -18.56 -10.68 4.32
CA GLN A 90 -19.71 -11.44 4.81
C GLN A 90 -21.02 -11.06 4.08
N HIS A 91 -21.15 -9.78 3.71
CA HIS A 91 -22.35 -9.25 3.07
C HIS A 91 -22.18 -8.99 1.56
N ALA A 92 -21.17 -9.58 0.93
CA ALA A 92 -20.82 -9.33 -0.47
C ALA A 92 -22.00 -9.52 -1.43
N GLY A 93 -22.85 -10.55 -1.19
CA GLY A 93 -24.02 -10.81 -2.03
C GLY A 93 -25.15 -9.77 -1.92
N ALA A 94 -25.16 -8.92 -0.89
CA ALA A 94 -26.14 -7.85 -0.69
C ALA A 94 -25.63 -6.47 -1.15
N ILE A 95 -24.34 -6.35 -1.46
CA ILE A 95 -23.69 -5.09 -1.84
C ILE A 95 -23.65 -5.00 -3.37
N LYS A 96 -24.05 -3.83 -3.91
CA LYS A 96 -24.22 -3.61 -5.36
C LYS A 96 -22.93 -3.19 -6.09
N ALA A 97 -21.77 -3.48 -5.51
CA ALA A 97 -20.43 -3.17 -6.04
C ALA A 97 -19.47 -4.33 -5.75
N GLY A 98 -18.40 -4.44 -6.54
CA GLY A 98 -17.32 -5.38 -6.25
C GLY A 98 -16.60 -5.01 -4.95
N ILE A 99 -16.07 -6.01 -4.25
CA ILE A 99 -15.32 -5.79 -3.00
C ILE A 99 -13.88 -6.21 -3.25
N VAL A 100 -12.95 -5.27 -3.09
CA VAL A 100 -11.52 -5.52 -3.25
C VAL A 100 -11.00 -6.19 -1.97
N SER A 101 -11.18 -7.50 -1.86
CA SER A 101 -10.72 -8.27 -0.70
C SER A 101 -10.46 -9.74 -1.03
N SER A 102 -9.83 -10.42 -0.07
CA SER A 102 -9.69 -11.88 -0.07
C SER A 102 -11.00 -12.57 0.34
N PRO A 103 -11.12 -13.90 0.19
CA PRO A 103 -12.31 -14.63 0.61
C PRO A 103 -12.64 -14.46 2.09
N LEU A 104 -13.93 -14.57 2.43
CA LEU A 104 -14.43 -14.42 3.80
C LEU A 104 -13.68 -15.28 4.81
N GLU A 105 -13.36 -16.53 4.46
CA GLU A 105 -12.58 -17.42 5.34
C GLU A 105 -11.24 -16.80 5.75
N THR A 106 -10.45 -16.33 4.79
CA THR A 106 -9.17 -15.66 5.06
C THR A 106 -9.38 -14.42 5.91
N CYS A 107 -10.38 -13.59 5.59
CA CYS A 107 -10.69 -12.38 6.36
C CYS A 107 -11.07 -12.70 7.81
N THR A 108 -11.87 -13.75 8.04
CA THR A 108 -12.29 -14.17 9.38
C THR A 108 -11.12 -14.76 10.18
N VAL A 109 -10.30 -15.63 9.57
CA VAL A 109 -9.13 -16.25 10.22
C VAL A 109 -8.12 -15.17 10.63
N THR A 110 -7.75 -14.30 9.69
CA THR A 110 -6.71 -13.26 9.90
C THR A 110 -7.15 -12.17 10.87
N ARG A 111 -8.45 -12.02 11.10
CA ARG A 111 -8.97 -11.07 12.09
C ARG A 111 -8.76 -11.50 13.54
N SER A 112 -8.65 -12.82 13.80
CA SER A 112 -8.36 -13.39 15.12
C SER A 112 -6.91 -13.91 15.16
N LYS A 113 -6.14 -13.43 16.14
CA LYS A 113 -4.73 -13.84 16.26
C LYS A 113 -4.61 -15.30 16.68
N SER A 114 -5.49 -15.78 17.56
CA SER A 114 -5.56 -17.17 18.00
C SER A 114 -5.86 -18.11 16.84
N GLU A 115 -6.84 -17.76 16.00
CA GLU A 115 -7.19 -18.56 14.82
C GLU A 115 -6.09 -18.50 13.77
N THR A 116 -5.47 -17.32 13.55
CA THR A 116 -4.29 -17.18 12.69
C THR A 116 -3.17 -18.10 13.15
N TYR A 117 -2.82 -18.09 14.43
CA TYR A 117 -1.78 -18.97 14.97
C TYR A 117 -2.19 -20.44 14.87
N ARG A 118 -3.45 -20.79 15.15
CA ARG A 118 -3.95 -22.17 15.04
C ARG A 118 -3.85 -22.71 13.62
N VAL A 119 -4.18 -21.89 12.61
CA VAL A 119 -4.17 -22.28 11.19
C VAL A 119 -2.73 -22.37 10.64
N LEU A 120 -1.83 -21.52 11.13
CA LEU A 120 -0.45 -21.40 10.65
C LEU A 120 0.58 -22.10 11.55
N ASP A 121 0.15 -22.74 12.63
CA ASP A 121 1.01 -23.59 13.45
C ASP A 121 1.53 -24.78 12.61
N GLY A 122 2.84 -25.05 12.71
CA GLY A 122 3.54 -25.97 11.81
C GLY A 122 3.73 -25.48 10.37
N VAL A 123 3.03 -24.43 9.93
CA VAL A 123 3.20 -23.80 8.61
C VAL A 123 4.31 -22.76 8.65
N VAL A 124 4.37 -21.93 9.68
CA VAL A 124 5.50 -21.03 9.97
C VAL A 124 5.70 -20.98 11.49
N PRO A 125 6.87 -20.60 12.02
CA PRO A 125 7.04 -20.45 13.46
C PRO A 125 6.05 -19.42 14.02
N VAL A 126 5.26 -19.84 15.00
CA VAL A 126 4.34 -19.00 15.76
C VAL A 126 4.85 -18.86 17.20
N PRO A 127 4.48 -17.78 17.92
CA PRO A 127 4.83 -17.66 19.33
C PRO A 127 4.14 -18.75 20.17
N GLU A 128 4.84 -19.25 21.18
CA GLU A 128 4.26 -20.08 22.23
C GLU A 128 3.08 -19.35 22.87
N ARG A 129 2.00 -20.11 23.12
CA ARG A 129 0.74 -19.60 23.66
C ARG A 129 0.50 -20.23 25.03
N PHE A 130 0.14 -19.41 26.00
CA PHE A 130 -0.17 -19.85 27.36
C PHE A 130 -1.68 -19.82 27.58
N ARG A 131 -2.28 -20.95 27.99
CA ARG A 131 -3.73 -21.03 28.23
C ARG A 131 -4.10 -20.43 29.58
N CYS A 132 -3.20 -20.50 30.55
CA CYS A 132 -3.35 -19.90 31.86
C CYS A 132 -1.98 -19.52 32.43
N ALA A 133 -1.97 -18.80 33.56
CA ALA A 133 -0.75 -18.33 34.17
C ALA A 133 0.17 -19.47 34.66
N ALA A 134 -0.39 -20.63 35.00
CA ALA A 134 0.36 -21.82 35.42
C ALA A 134 1.12 -22.50 34.27
N ASP A 135 0.75 -22.26 33.00
CA ASP A 135 1.47 -22.77 31.83
C ASP A 135 2.78 -21.99 31.57
N VAL A 136 3.01 -20.84 32.24
CA VAL A 136 4.15 -19.96 31.98
C VAL A 136 5.41 -20.45 32.68
N SER A 137 6.41 -20.86 31.89
CA SER A 137 7.71 -21.32 32.40
C SER A 137 8.68 -20.19 32.74
N SER A 138 8.57 -19.03 32.08
CA SER A 138 9.45 -17.88 32.30
C SER A 138 8.79 -16.55 31.94
N TYR A 139 9.15 -15.51 32.68
CA TYR A 139 8.73 -14.12 32.44
C TYR A 139 9.90 -13.30 31.87
N PRO A 140 9.64 -12.21 31.11
CA PRO A 140 8.31 -11.67 30.81
C PRO A 140 7.57 -12.42 29.69
N VAL A 141 6.25 -12.30 29.69
CA VAL A 141 5.33 -12.74 28.62
C VAL A 141 4.62 -11.54 28.01
N PHE A 142 4.05 -11.71 26.82
CA PHE A 142 3.34 -10.64 26.11
C PHE A 142 1.84 -10.93 26.06
N VAL A 143 1.02 -9.99 26.51
CA VAL A 143 -0.44 -10.10 26.51
C VAL A 143 -1.02 -9.08 25.55
N LYS A 144 -1.95 -9.51 24.68
CA LYS A 144 -2.65 -8.64 23.73
C LYS A 144 -4.09 -9.10 23.49
N PRO A 145 -5.00 -8.23 23.01
CA PRO A 145 -6.32 -8.66 22.56
C PRO A 145 -6.20 -9.60 21.36
N ASP A 146 -7.02 -10.65 21.34
CA ASP A 146 -7.11 -11.56 20.20
C ASP A 146 -7.50 -10.79 18.92
N ARG A 147 -8.57 -10.01 19.03
CA ARG A 147 -9.08 -9.11 17.99
C ARG A 147 -8.73 -7.67 18.34
N GLY A 148 -7.69 -7.11 17.72
CA GLY A 148 -7.27 -5.74 18.00
C GLY A 148 -6.21 -5.23 17.03
N GLU A 149 -5.97 -3.93 17.07
CA GLU A 149 -5.16 -3.16 16.12
C GLU A 149 -4.26 -2.13 16.83
N GLY A 150 -3.23 -1.62 16.13
CA GLY A 150 -2.46 -0.45 16.59
C GLY A 150 -1.78 -0.62 17.95
N SER A 151 -1.46 -1.85 18.35
CA SER A 151 -0.90 -2.17 19.68
C SER A 151 -1.74 -1.62 20.85
N ARG A 152 -3.05 -1.42 20.67
CA ARG A 152 -3.95 -1.05 21.77
C ARG A 152 -4.07 -2.21 22.75
N ASP A 153 -4.07 -1.87 24.04
CA ASP A 153 -4.23 -2.80 25.15
C ASP A 153 -3.23 -3.98 25.16
N THR A 154 -2.00 -3.72 24.70
CA THR A 154 -0.90 -4.69 24.78
C THR A 154 -0.02 -4.46 26.01
N HIS A 155 0.42 -5.54 26.65
CA HIS A 155 1.16 -5.49 27.91
C HIS A 155 2.37 -6.43 27.89
N LEU A 156 3.53 -5.93 28.32
CA LEU A 156 4.65 -6.77 28.73
C LEU A 156 4.48 -7.11 30.22
N VAL A 157 4.33 -8.38 30.52
CA VAL A 157 3.95 -8.88 31.84
C VAL A 157 5.13 -9.57 32.49
N HIS A 158 5.48 -9.17 33.71
CA HIS A 158 6.71 -9.61 34.38
C HIS A 158 6.50 -10.64 35.49
N CYS A 159 5.26 -10.93 35.87
CA CYS A 159 4.95 -11.95 36.87
C CYS A 159 3.52 -12.50 36.75
N GLU A 160 3.27 -13.60 37.44
CA GLU A 160 2.01 -14.34 37.43
C GLU A 160 0.80 -13.51 37.89
N SER A 161 0.96 -12.73 38.97
CA SER A 161 -0.13 -11.91 39.50
C SER A 161 -0.62 -10.85 38.50
N GLN A 162 0.30 -10.24 37.75
CA GLN A 162 -0.05 -9.31 36.67
C GLN A 162 -0.79 -10.01 35.52
N LEU A 163 -0.33 -11.22 35.15
CA LEU A 163 -0.97 -12.01 34.10
C LEU A 163 -2.41 -12.39 34.49
N LEU A 164 -2.60 -12.90 35.70
CA LEU A 164 -3.92 -13.26 36.21
C LEU A 164 -4.88 -12.06 36.21
N ALA A 165 -4.43 -10.90 36.66
CA ALA A 165 -5.25 -9.68 36.65
C ALA A 165 -5.69 -9.28 35.23
N LEU A 166 -4.79 -9.37 34.25
CA LEU A 166 -5.10 -9.03 32.86
C LEU A 166 -6.07 -10.03 32.22
N LEU A 167 -5.88 -11.33 32.44
CA LEU A 167 -6.76 -12.37 31.88
C LEU A 167 -8.15 -12.38 32.54
N GLN A 168 -8.24 -12.02 33.82
CA GLN A 168 -9.53 -11.85 34.52
C GLN A 168 -10.30 -10.63 34.03
N ALA A 169 -9.59 -9.54 33.73
CA ALA A 169 -10.21 -8.30 33.26
C ALA A 169 -10.79 -8.44 31.85
N ASP A 170 -10.20 -9.29 31.00
CA ASP A 170 -10.68 -9.56 29.65
C ASP A 170 -10.27 -10.98 29.20
N PRO A 171 -11.22 -11.94 29.19
CA PRO A 171 -10.97 -13.32 28.76
C PRO A 171 -10.60 -13.48 27.29
N GLU A 172 -10.85 -12.48 26.43
CA GLU A 172 -10.50 -12.52 25.00
C GLU A 172 -9.02 -12.16 24.75
N ARG A 173 -8.27 -11.86 25.80
CA ARG A 173 -6.82 -11.65 25.71
C ARG A 173 -6.08 -12.95 25.53
N ILE A 174 -5.00 -12.86 24.76
CA ILE A 174 -4.07 -13.97 24.54
C ILE A 174 -2.74 -13.68 25.23
N ALA A 175 -2.19 -14.69 25.89
CA ALA A 175 -0.87 -14.65 26.51
C ALA A 175 0.13 -15.43 25.65
N LEU A 176 1.24 -14.79 25.29
CA LEU A 176 2.24 -15.28 24.35
C LEU A 176 3.64 -15.18 24.95
N GLU A 177 4.59 -15.95 24.42
CA GLU A 177 6.01 -15.69 24.70
C GLU A 177 6.39 -14.25 24.32
N TYR A 178 7.36 -13.69 25.05
CA TYR A 178 7.91 -12.40 24.69
C TYR A 178 8.99 -12.53 23.60
N LEU A 179 8.82 -11.77 22.52
CA LEU A 179 9.76 -11.69 21.39
C LEU A 179 10.56 -10.37 21.50
N PRO A 180 11.84 -10.40 21.94
CA PRO A 180 12.61 -9.18 22.23
C PRO A 180 13.33 -8.59 21.01
N GLY A 181 13.47 -9.32 19.91
CA GLY A 181 14.31 -8.92 18.79
C GLY A 181 13.63 -8.01 17.77
N GLU A 182 14.24 -7.92 16.59
CA GLU A 182 13.81 -7.04 15.51
C GLU A 182 12.45 -7.43 14.94
N GLU A 183 11.67 -6.43 14.54
CA GLU A 183 10.31 -6.58 14.01
C GLU A 183 10.27 -6.19 12.53
N TYR A 184 9.57 -6.99 11.73
CA TYR A 184 9.46 -6.83 10.28
C TYR A 184 8.00 -6.89 9.85
N THR A 185 7.68 -6.14 8.80
CA THR A 185 6.46 -6.35 8.01
C THR A 185 6.86 -6.80 6.62
N VAL A 186 6.19 -7.83 6.12
CA VAL A 186 6.40 -8.38 4.78
C VAL A 186 5.18 -8.07 3.94
N ASP A 187 5.32 -7.08 3.07
CA ASP A 187 4.26 -6.66 2.17
C ASP A 187 4.21 -7.64 0.99
N CYS A 188 3.03 -8.16 0.70
CA CYS A 188 2.81 -9.23 -0.28
C CYS A 188 1.69 -8.86 -1.27
N PHE A 189 1.75 -9.45 -2.45
CA PHE A 189 0.67 -9.37 -3.43
C PHE A 189 0.46 -10.72 -4.08
N SER A 190 -0.78 -11.21 -4.11
CA SER A 190 -1.15 -12.47 -4.73
C SER A 190 -2.23 -12.26 -5.79
N ASP A 191 -2.10 -12.93 -6.93
CA ASP A 191 -3.21 -13.14 -7.85
C ASP A 191 -3.87 -14.49 -7.52
N ARG A 192 -5.20 -14.57 -7.63
CA ARG A 192 -5.94 -15.78 -7.24
C ARG A 192 -5.62 -17.03 -8.08
N ASP A 193 -5.11 -16.86 -9.30
CA ASP A 193 -4.76 -17.98 -10.20
C ASP A 193 -3.24 -18.21 -10.25
N ALA A 194 -2.46 -17.12 -10.31
CA ALA A 194 -0.99 -17.20 -10.41
C ALA A 194 -0.27 -17.34 -9.05
N GLY A 195 -0.97 -17.15 -7.94
CA GLY A 195 -0.40 -17.21 -6.60
C GLY A 195 0.40 -15.96 -6.22
N LEU A 196 1.44 -16.12 -5.41
CA LEU A 196 2.26 -15.02 -4.89
C LEU A 196 3.09 -14.36 -6.01
N LEU A 197 2.81 -13.08 -6.30
CA LEU A 197 3.52 -12.31 -7.33
C LEU A 197 4.56 -11.34 -6.75
N PHE A 198 4.36 -10.87 -5.52
CA PHE A 198 5.30 -9.98 -4.82
C PHE A 198 5.47 -10.37 -3.36
N CYS A 199 6.71 -10.27 -2.88
CA CYS A 199 7.05 -10.32 -1.46
C CYS A 199 8.22 -9.38 -1.20
N GLY A 200 8.03 -8.42 -0.29
CA GLY A 200 9.06 -7.48 0.12
C GLY A 200 9.00 -7.23 1.63
N ALA A 201 10.06 -7.62 2.34
CA ALA A 201 10.20 -7.40 3.76
C ALA A 201 10.82 -6.03 4.06
N ARG A 202 10.26 -5.35 5.04
CA ARG A 202 10.77 -4.09 5.59
C ARG A 202 10.90 -4.18 7.10
N GLN A 203 12.03 -3.73 7.62
CA GLN A 203 12.27 -3.62 9.05
C GLN A 203 11.48 -2.44 9.61
N ARG A 204 10.97 -2.59 10.84
CA ARG A 204 10.26 -1.54 11.59
C ARG A 204 11.24 -0.94 12.59
N VAL A 205 12.10 -0.04 12.10
CA VAL A 205 13.19 0.57 12.87
C VAL A 205 12.66 1.38 14.05
N ARG A 206 11.54 2.08 13.86
CA ARG A 206 10.87 2.83 14.92
C ARG A 206 9.36 2.67 14.82
N THR A 207 8.71 2.29 15.91
CA THR A 207 7.26 2.15 16.01
C THR A 207 6.67 3.13 17.03
N LYS A 208 5.43 3.57 16.80
CA LYS A 208 4.64 4.36 17.74
C LYS A 208 3.19 3.93 17.62
N SER A 209 2.56 3.52 18.73
CA SER A 209 1.16 3.05 18.75
C SER A 209 0.87 1.99 17.67
N GLY A 210 1.76 0.99 17.55
CA GLY A 210 1.63 -0.09 16.57
C GLY A 210 1.88 0.30 15.10
N ILE A 211 2.13 1.58 14.80
CA ILE A 211 2.43 2.07 13.45
C ILE A 211 3.95 2.18 13.27
N SER A 212 4.45 1.72 12.13
CA SER A 212 5.86 1.92 11.76
C SER A 212 6.07 3.36 11.32
N MET A 213 6.81 4.13 12.14
CA MET A 213 7.19 5.51 11.87
C MET A 213 8.50 5.60 11.09
N SER A 214 9.33 4.56 11.13
CA SER A 214 10.55 4.47 10.31
C SER A 214 10.75 3.05 9.82
N SER A 215 10.93 2.89 8.52
CA SER A 215 11.14 1.60 7.87
C SER A 215 12.18 1.67 6.78
N GLU A 216 12.88 0.55 6.60
CA GLU A 216 13.83 0.33 5.51
C GLU A 216 13.67 -1.09 4.98
N VAL A 217 14.08 -1.33 3.73
CA VAL A 217 14.07 -2.66 3.14
C VAL A 217 14.94 -3.59 3.97
N ALA A 218 14.39 -4.73 4.39
CA ALA A 218 15.10 -5.69 5.21
C ALA A 218 16.17 -6.42 4.38
N PRO A 219 17.31 -6.81 4.99
CA PRO A 219 18.19 -7.80 4.38
C PRO A 219 17.53 -9.19 4.39
N ALA A 220 18.13 -10.16 3.68
CA ALA A 220 17.72 -11.57 3.69
C ALA A 220 16.25 -11.83 3.30
N GLN A 221 15.84 -11.29 2.14
CA GLN A 221 14.48 -11.41 1.59
C GLN A 221 14.01 -12.87 1.39
N GLU A 222 14.94 -13.81 1.20
CA GLU A 222 14.66 -15.22 0.92
C GLU A 222 13.87 -15.91 2.05
N THR A 223 14.21 -15.68 3.32
CA THR A 223 13.46 -16.25 4.46
C THR A 223 12.02 -15.74 4.51
N PHE A 224 11.81 -14.47 4.20
CA PHE A 224 10.48 -13.88 4.19
C PHE A 224 9.65 -14.39 3.00
N ALA A 225 10.28 -14.60 1.84
CA ALA A 225 9.63 -15.19 0.67
C ALA A 225 9.18 -16.64 0.93
N ASP A 226 9.98 -17.46 1.62
CA ASP A 226 9.57 -18.81 2.06
C ASP A 226 8.31 -18.76 2.93
N TYR A 227 8.31 -17.88 3.94
CA TYR A 227 7.15 -17.72 4.83
C TYR A 227 5.92 -17.23 4.06
N ALA A 228 6.09 -16.27 3.15
CA ALA A 228 5.01 -15.74 2.34
C ALA A 228 4.36 -16.84 1.48
N ALA A 229 5.19 -17.67 0.82
CA ALA A 229 4.72 -18.78 0.00
C ALA A 229 3.92 -19.81 0.83
N ARG A 230 4.48 -20.25 1.97
CA ARG A 230 3.82 -21.22 2.87
C ARG A 230 2.51 -20.71 3.45
N ILE A 231 2.44 -19.42 3.81
CA ILE A 231 1.21 -18.79 4.28
C ILE A 231 0.17 -18.73 3.14
N ALA A 232 0.57 -18.37 1.92
CA ALA A 232 -0.30 -18.28 0.75
C ALA A 232 -0.78 -19.66 0.24
N GLU A 233 -0.06 -20.75 0.52
CA GLU A 233 -0.54 -22.11 0.29
C GLU A 233 -1.65 -22.52 1.27
N ARG A 234 -1.64 -21.95 2.48
CA ARG A 234 -2.59 -22.30 3.54
C ARG A 234 -3.86 -21.45 3.53
N LEU A 235 -3.75 -20.19 3.11
CA LEU A 235 -4.83 -19.22 3.06
C LEU A 235 -4.91 -18.58 1.68
N ALA A 236 -6.13 -18.43 1.15
CA ALA A 236 -6.32 -17.77 -0.13
C ALA A 236 -6.20 -16.25 0.00
N PHE A 237 -5.30 -15.63 -0.76
CA PHE A 237 -5.14 -14.18 -0.84
C PHE A 237 -5.42 -13.68 -2.24
N HIS A 238 -6.32 -12.70 -2.34
CA HIS A 238 -6.61 -12.00 -3.59
C HIS A 238 -6.19 -10.53 -3.42
N GLY A 239 -5.22 -10.10 -4.23
CA GLY A 239 -4.64 -8.77 -4.15
C GLY A 239 -3.63 -8.63 -3.01
N ALA A 240 -3.61 -7.45 -2.40
CA ALA A 240 -2.62 -7.07 -1.40
C ALA A 240 -2.88 -7.67 -0.01
N TRP A 241 -1.81 -8.15 0.62
CA TRP A 241 -1.81 -8.62 2.00
C TRP A 241 -0.44 -8.42 2.62
N PHE A 242 -0.32 -8.63 3.93
CA PHE A 242 0.99 -8.67 4.57
C PHE A 242 0.96 -9.61 5.77
N PHE A 243 2.15 -9.96 6.24
CA PHE A 243 2.33 -10.55 7.56
C PHE A 243 3.45 -9.84 8.31
N GLN A 244 3.44 -9.96 9.63
CA GLN A 244 4.48 -9.40 10.48
C GLN A 244 5.15 -10.52 11.26
N VAL A 245 6.46 -10.39 11.43
CA VAL A 245 7.27 -11.33 12.20
C VAL A 245 8.21 -10.58 13.12
N LYS A 246 8.58 -11.21 14.23
CA LYS A 246 9.54 -10.66 15.18
C LYS A 246 10.49 -11.75 15.66
N ARG A 247 11.76 -11.38 15.87
CA ARG A 247 12.76 -12.32 16.37
C ARG A 247 12.54 -12.64 17.84
N ASP A 248 12.59 -13.93 18.16
CA ASP A 248 12.71 -14.40 19.54
C ASP A 248 14.14 -14.20 20.08
N ARG A 249 14.38 -14.64 21.32
CA ARG A 249 15.69 -14.53 21.99
C ARG A 249 16.81 -15.35 21.33
N HIS A 250 16.46 -16.29 20.46
CA HIS A 250 17.38 -17.15 19.71
C HIS A 250 17.55 -16.67 18.26
N GLY A 251 16.92 -15.56 17.89
CA GLY A 251 16.98 -14.98 16.55
C GLY A 251 15.98 -15.57 15.55
N VAL A 252 15.09 -16.47 15.97
CA VAL A 252 14.08 -17.10 15.10
C VAL A 252 12.93 -16.13 14.85
N LEU A 253 12.57 -15.93 13.58
CA LEU A 253 11.41 -15.12 13.18
C LEU A 253 10.11 -15.86 13.47
N LYS A 254 9.29 -15.29 14.36
CA LYS A 254 7.97 -15.81 14.72
C LYS A 254 6.85 -14.86 14.30
N LEU A 255 5.74 -15.42 13.84
CA LEU A 255 4.58 -14.70 13.32
C LEU A 255 3.90 -13.84 14.40
N LEU A 256 3.56 -12.60 14.06
CA LEU A 256 2.81 -11.68 14.93
C LEU A 256 1.37 -11.47 14.48
N GLU A 257 1.18 -11.28 13.17
CA GLU A 257 -0.11 -11.05 12.53
C GLU A 257 -0.02 -11.32 11.02
N VAL A 258 -1.17 -11.56 10.40
CA VAL A 258 -1.40 -11.59 8.95
C VAL A 258 -2.65 -10.76 8.70
N ALA A 259 -2.70 -9.97 7.63
CA ALA A 259 -3.94 -9.30 7.25
C ALA A 259 -4.09 -9.13 5.72
N PRO A 260 -5.28 -9.43 5.16
CA PRO A 260 -5.56 -9.39 3.73
C PRO A 260 -5.96 -7.98 3.26
N ARG A 261 -5.09 -7.01 3.49
CA ARG A 261 -5.32 -5.60 3.16
C ARG A 261 -4.04 -4.80 2.96
N ILE A 262 -4.22 -3.58 2.50
CA ILE A 262 -3.19 -2.55 2.46
C ILE A 262 -2.68 -2.23 3.88
N ALA A 263 -1.38 -2.13 4.07
CA ALA A 263 -0.77 -1.55 5.27
C ALA A 263 -0.30 -0.12 4.97
N GLY A 264 -0.42 0.79 5.94
CA GLY A 264 -0.09 2.21 5.71
C GLY A 264 1.36 2.45 5.26
N THR A 265 2.32 1.60 5.67
CA THR A 265 3.74 1.72 5.27
C THR A 265 4.08 0.88 4.03
N MET A 266 3.08 0.26 3.34
CA MET A 266 3.26 -0.22 1.95
C MET A 266 3.67 0.93 1.01
N ALA A 267 3.50 2.18 1.45
CA ALA A 267 4.07 3.38 0.84
C ALA A 267 5.56 3.24 0.45
N LEU A 268 6.35 2.44 1.17
CA LEU A 268 7.76 2.17 0.83
C LEU A 268 7.87 1.41 -0.51
N HIS A 269 7.13 0.33 -0.65
CA HIS A 269 7.13 -0.49 -1.87
C HIS A 269 6.31 0.16 -3.00
N ARG A 270 5.28 0.97 -2.69
CA ARG A 270 4.57 1.81 -3.67
C ARG A 270 5.55 2.69 -4.43
N VAL A 271 6.39 3.45 -3.72
CA VAL A 271 7.34 4.34 -4.39
C VAL A 271 8.50 3.61 -5.07
N GLN A 272 8.68 2.32 -4.81
CA GLN A 272 9.57 1.45 -5.59
C GLN A 272 8.88 0.89 -6.85
N GLY A 273 7.59 1.09 -7.04
CA GLY A 273 6.85 0.72 -8.26
C GLY A 273 5.73 -0.31 -8.04
N VAL A 274 5.51 -0.75 -6.80
CA VAL A 274 4.46 -1.72 -6.47
C VAL A 274 3.23 -1.00 -5.92
N ASN A 275 2.37 -0.51 -6.81
CA ASN A 275 1.11 0.12 -6.43
C ASN A 275 0.06 -0.93 -6.05
N PHE A 276 0.14 -1.44 -4.81
CA PHE A 276 -0.74 -2.52 -4.31
C PHE A 276 -2.24 -2.23 -4.47
N PRO A 277 -2.75 -1.02 -4.18
CA PRO A 277 -4.16 -0.72 -4.42
C PRO A 277 -4.56 -0.85 -5.89
N LEU A 278 -3.78 -0.28 -6.82
CA LEU A 278 -4.09 -0.36 -8.25
C LEU A 278 -4.03 -1.80 -8.76
N LEU A 279 -2.99 -2.53 -8.38
CA LEU A 279 -2.83 -3.94 -8.72
C LEU A 279 -4.01 -4.78 -8.18
N SER A 280 -4.53 -4.46 -6.98
CA SER A 280 -5.68 -5.18 -6.41
C SER A 280 -6.96 -4.93 -7.22
N ILE A 281 -7.14 -3.74 -7.79
CA ILE A 281 -8.26 -3.47 -8.71
C ILE A 281 -8.09 -4.26 -10.01
N TYR A 282 -6.88 -4.26 -10.59
CA TYR A 282 -6.60 -5.02 -11.80
C TYR A 282 -6.72 -6.54 -11.61
N GLU A 283 -6.41 -7.04 -10.41
CA GLU A 283 -6.65 -8.44 -10.02
C GLU A 283 -8.14 -8.77 -10.01
N GLN A 284 -9.00 -7.87 -9.52
CA GLN A 284 -10.45 -8.05 -9.55
C GLN A 284 -11.00 -8.04 -10.98
N GLU A 285 -10.42 -7.21 -11.85
CA GLU A 285 -10.70 -7.15 -13.28
C GLU A 285 -10.09 -8.32 -14.08
N ARG A 286 -9.32 -9.19 -13.41
CA ARG A 286 -8.62 -10.33 -14.01
C ARG A 286 -7.66 -9.94 -15.15
N PHE A 287 -7.04 -8.77 -15.06
CA PHE A 287 -6.01 -8.38 -16.03
C PHE A 287 -4.75 -9.21 -15.84
N PRO A 288 -3.99 -9.51 -16.91
CA PRO A 288 -2.65 -10.07 -16.76
C PRO A 288 -1.76 -9.06 -16.04
N LEU A 289 -1.15 -9.49 -14.94
CA LEU A 289 -0.32 -8.63 -14.09
C LEU A 289 1.16 -8.87 -14.34
N SER A 290 1.93 -7.78 -14.34
CA SER A 290 3.38 -7.79 -14.32
C SER A 290 3.86 -6.69 -13.39
N LEU A 291 4.99 -6.92 -12.74
CA LEU A 291 5.57 -5.96 -11.80
C LEU A 291 6.84 -5.34 -12.39
N LEU A 292 7.06 -4.06 -12.06
CA LEU A 292 8.29 -3.34 -12.35
C LEU A 292 8.74 -2.65 -11.07
N VAL A 293 9.85 -3.13 -10.50
CA VAL A 293 10.34 -2.65 -9.20
C VAL A 293 11.68 -1.96 -9.41
N ASN A 294 11.74 -0.69 -9.07
CA ASN A 294 12.99 0.06 -9.00
C ASN A 294 13.88 -0.51 -7.90
N ARG A 295 15.09 -0.91 -8.28
CA ARG A 295 16.10 -1.39 -7.35
C ARG A 295 16.75 -0.22 -6.62
N GLY A 296 17.19 -0.46 -5.39
CA GLY A 296 17.94 0.50 -4.61
C GLY A 296 17.50 0.54 -3.14
N VAL A 297 18.33 1.18 -2.32
CA VAL A 297 18.04 1.38 -0.90
C VAL A 297 17.04 2.52 -0.77
N VAL A 298 15.87 2.21 -0.22
CA VAL A 298 14.84 3.19 0.14
C VAL A 298 14.50 2.99 1.61
N SER A 299 14.48 4.10 2.35
CA SER A 299 13.87 4.15 3.67
C SER A 299 12.82 5.24 3.73
N VAL A 300 11.85 5.06 4.62
CA VAL A 300 10.77 6.00 4.88
C VAL A 300 10.81 6.40 6.35
N ASP A 301 10.66 7.70 6.60
CA ASP A 301 10.31 8.24 7.90
C ASP A 301 8.94 8.91 7.80
N ARG A 302 8.12 8.69 8.82
CA ARG A 302 6.73 9.13 8.87
C ARG A 302 6.52 9.97 10.12
N ALA A 303 5.91 11.12 9.93
CA ALA A 303 5.31 11.91 11.00
C ALA A 303 3.82 12.12 10.68
N LEU A 304 3.46 13.28 10.13
CA LEU A 304 2.15 13.51 9.49
C LEU A 304 2.17 13.21 7.99
N VAL A 305 3.37 13.17 7.41
CA VAL A 305 3.64 12.92 5.99
C VAL A 305 4.79 11.93 5.88
N ASN A 306 4.91 11.26 4.73
CA ASN A 306 6.01 10.36 4.47
C ASN A 306 7.17 11.16 3.87
N ARG A 307 8.38 10.92 4.35
CA ARG A 307 9.62 11.42 3.74
C ARG A 307 10.54 10.25 3.48
N TYR A 308 11.24 10.30 2.36
CA TYR A 308 12.04 9.18 1.90
C TYR A 308 13.52 9.54 1.85
N ARG A 309 14.35 8.52 2.03
CA ARG A 309 15.78 8.58 1.72
C ARG A 309 16.07 7.53 0.66
N HIS A 310 16.80 7.93 -0.38
CA HIS A 310 17.18 7.06 -1.49
C HIS A 310 18.56 7.42 -2.05
N GLN A 311 19.06 6.59 -2.96
CA GLN A 311 20.35 6.77 -3.65
C GLN A 311 20.22 7.02 -5.16
N ILE A 312 19.02 7.35 -5.65
CA ILE A 312 18.79 7.71 -7.06
C ILE A 312 19.55 9.00 -7.40
N ASN A 313 20.53 8.88 -8.30
CA ASN A 313 21.30 9.98 -8.86
C ASN A 313 21.05 10.06 -10.37
N PHE A 314 20.81 11.26 -10.89
CA PHE A 314 20.53 11.48 -12.31
C PHE A 314 20.82 12.94 -12.70
N GLY A 315 21.27 13.15 -13.93
CA GLY A 315 21.46 14.45 -14.54
C GLY A 315 20.29 14.88 -15.44
N THR A 316 19.50 13.92 -15.94
CA THR A 316 18.40 14.18 -16.88
C THR A 316 17.10 13.52 -16.43
N VAL A 317 15.98 14.26 -16.48
CA VAL A 317 14.62 13.72 -16.33
C VAL A 317 13.91 13.75 -17.67
N TYR A 318 13.47 12.58 -18.12
CA TYR A 318 12.53 12.43 -19.23
C TYR A 318 11.12 12.31 -18.65
N VAL A 319 10.18 13.09 -19.19
CA VAL A 319 8.81 13.13 -18.68
C VAL A 319 7.79 13.09 -19.82
N ASP A 320 6.75 12.28 -19.66
CA ASP A 320 5.62 12.28 -20.57
C ASP A 320 4.63 13.43 -20.30
N LEU A 321 3.89 13.81 -21.34
CA LEU A 321 2.89 14.87 -21.25
C LEU A 321 1.52 14.33 -20.84
N ASP A 322 0.91 13.51 -21.71
CA ASP A 322 -0.49 13.11 -21.59
C ASP A 322 -0.67 12.09 -20.47
N ASP A 323 -1.71 12.24 -19.66
CA ASP A 323 -1.99 11.41 -18.49
C ASP A 323 -0.87 11.34 -17.42
N THR A 324 0.23 12.08 -17.60
CA THR A 324 1.38 12.14 -16.72
C THR A 324 1.56 13.54 -16.15
N LEU A 325 2.06 14.50 -16.95
CA LEU A 325 2.17 15.91 -16.57
C LEU A 325 0.83 16.64 -16.68
N ILE A 326 -0.02 16.24 -17.63
CA ILE A 326 -1.41 16.65 -17.73
C ILE A 326 -2.29 15.47 -17.36
N LEU A 327 -2.79 15.47 -16.13
CA LEU A 327 -3.62 14.40 -15.57
C LEU A 327 -5.06 14.92 -15.38
N HIS A 328 -6.05 14.18 -15.89
CA HIS A 328 -7.47 14.57 -15.85
C HIS A 328 -7.75 15.99 -16.38
N GLY A 329 -7.01 16.39 -17.43
CA GLY A 329 -7.14 17.71 -18.06
C GLY A 329 -6.60 18.87 -17.22
N LYS A 330 -5.80 18.60 -16.18
CA LYS A 330 -5.14 19.60 -15.33
C LYS A 330 -3.64 19.29 -15.22
N VAL A 331 -2.85 20.29 -14.87
CA VAL A 331 -1.42 20.07 -14.55
C VAL A 331 -1.33 19.22 -13.29
N ASN A 332 -0.54 18.14 -13.34
CA ASN A 332 -0.15 17.37 -12.17
C ASN A 332 0.81 18.21 -11.33
N VAL A 333 0.29 18.85 -10.27
CA VAL A 333 1.03 19.83 -9.47
C VAL A 333 2.24 19.21 -8.76
N GLN A 334 2.16 17.95 -8.34
CA GLN A 334 3.28 17.26 -7.70
C GLN A 334 4.42 17.04 -8.70
N LEU A 335 4.09 16.57 -9.91
CA LEU A 335 5.09 16.41 -10.96
C LEU A 335 5.66 17.77 -11.39
N ALA A 336 4.83 18.80 -11.55
CA ALA A 336 5.31 20.14 -11.84
C ALA A 336 6.28 20.64 -10.77
N ALA A 337 5.94 20.50 -9.48
CA ALA A 337 6.83 20.86 -8.38
C ALA A 337 8.18 20.11 -8.44
N PHE A 338 8.16 18.81 -8.74
CA PHE A 338 9.37 18.03 -8.94
C PHE A 338 10.22 18.50 -10.13
N LEU A 339 9.59 18.88 -11.25
CA LEU A 339 10.31 19.42 -12.40
C LEU A 339 10.98 20.77 -12.07
N TYR A 340 10.31 21.63 -11.29
CA TYR A 340 10.96 22.86 -10.78
C TYR A 340 12.07 22.58 -9.77
N GLN A 341 11.96 21.53 -8.96
CA GLN A 341 13.08 21.06 -8.12
C GLN A 341 14.26 20.63 -9.00
N CYS A 342 14.03 19.92 -10.10
CA CYS A 342 15.07 19.55 -11.06
C CYS A 342 15.73 20.78 -11.70
N LEU A 343 14.93 21.78 -12.08
CA LEU A 343 15.41 23.05 -12.63
C LEU A 343 16.34 23.77 -11.64
N ASN A 344 15.94 23.89 -10.37
CA ASN A 344 16.76 24.50 -9.33
C ASN A 344 18.07 23.74 -9.06
N GLN A 345 18.07 22.43 -9.31
CA GLN A 345 19.25 21.57 -9.19
C GLN A 345 20.13 21.55 -10.45
N GLY A 346 19.78 22.32 -11.49
CA GLY A 346 20.52 22.37 -12.75
C GLY A 346 20.43 21.08 -13.57
N LYS A 347 19.38 20.27 -13.35
CA LYS A 347 19.14 19.03 -14.09
C LYS A 347 18.43 19.32 -15.41
N LYS A 348 18.77 18.56 -16.45
CA LYS A 348 18.15 18.66 -17.76
C LYS A 348 16.74 18.07 -17.73
N ILE A 349 15.77 18.77 -18.30
CA ILE A 349 14.36 18.35 -18.37
C ILE A 349 13.97 18.16 -19.83
N VAL A 350 13.59 16.94 -20.19
CA VAL A 350 13.21 16.57 -21.56
C VAL A 350 11.76 16.11 -21.59
N LEU A 351 10.93 16.77 -22.40
CA LEU A 351 9.58 16.29 -22.69
C LEU A 351 9.65 15.20 -23.76
N LEU A 352 9.09 14.03 -23.46
CA LEU A 352 9.05 12.89 -24.36
C LEU A 352 7.61 12.42 -24.55
N THR A 353 6.97 12.88 -25.62
CA THR A 353 5.51 12.81 -25.78
C THR A 353 5.07 12.18 -27.11
N ARG A 354 3.89 11.55 -27.10
CA ARG A 354 3.14 11.12 -28.29
C ARG A 354 1.86 11.95 -28.50
N HIS A 355 1.85 13.19 -28.01
CA HIS A 355 0.66 14.03 -28.03
C HIS A 355 0.12 14.20 -29.46
N ALA A 356 -1.11 13.73 -29.69
CA ALA A 356 -1.69 13.72 -31.04
C ALA A 356 -2.18 15.10 -31.52
N GLY A 357 -2.33 16.07 -30.61
CA GLY A 357 -2.81 17.42 -30.91
C GLY A 357 -1.70 18.42 -31.25
N ASP A 358 -2.09 19.69 -31.30
CA ASP A 358 -1.14 20.80 -31.36
C ASP A 358 -0.41 20.91 -30.01
N LEU A 359 0.84 20.44 -30.00
CA LEU A 359 1.67 20.39 -28.81
C LEU A 359 1.98 21.80 -28.28
N ASP A 360 2.34 22.74 -29.15
CA ASP A 360 2.69 24.11 -28.75
C ASP A 360 1.49 24.82 -28.14
N ALA A 361 0.31 24.69 -28.76
CA ALA A 361 -0.93 25.23 -28.22
C ALA A 361 -1.29 24.60 -26.87
N THR A 362 -1.06 23.29 -26.71
CA THR A 362 -1.30 22.59 -25.45
C THR A 362 -0.36 23.05 -24.34
N LEU A 363 0.93 23.15 -24.63
CA LEU A 363 1.93 23.65 -23.68
C LEU A 363 1.65 25.11 -23.30
N ALA A 364 1.28 25.97 -24.25
CA ALA A 364 0.90 27.35 -23.97
C ALA A 364 -0.35 27.42 -23.07
N ARG A 365 -1.39 26.62 -23.36
CA ARG A 365 -2.63 26.55 -22.59
C ARG A 365 -2.37 26.22 -21.11
N PHE A 366 -1.47 25.27 -20.84
CA PHE A 366 -1.13 24.85 -19.48
C PHE A 366 0.06 25.59 -18.87
N ARG A 367 0.63 26.57 -19.59
CA ARG A 367 1.79 27.37 -19.17
C ARG A 367 3.06 26.55 -18.91
N LEU A 368 3.32 25.58 -19.79
CA LEU A 368 4.46 24.65 -19.73
C LEU A 368 5.52 24.87 -20.82
N ALA A 369 5.31 25.81 -21.75
CA ALA A 369 6.12 25.95 -22.98
C ALA A 369 7.62 26.19 -22.75
N HIS A 370 8.02 26.77 -21.63
CA HIS A 370 9.42 27.11 -21.33
C HIS A 370 10.04 26.26 -20.22
N LEU A 371 9.39 25.13 -19.88
CA LEU A 371 9.86 24.25 -18.81
C LEU A 371 10.96 23.28 -19.27
N PHE A 372 11.02 22.97 -20.56
CA PHE A 372 11.84 21.88 -21.09
C PHE A 372 13.07 22.40 -21.84
N ASP A 373 14.21 21.77 -21.61
CA ASP A 373 15.44 22.01 -22.39
C ASP A 373 15.34 21.40 -23.79
N ALA A 374 14.55 20.33 -23.94
CA ALA A 374 14.24 19.70 -25.21
C ALA A 374 12.84 19.10 -25.22
N VAL A 375 12.22 19.10 -26.40
CA VAL A 375 10.93 18.46 -26.66
C VAL A 375 11.11 17.43 -27.77
N VAL A 376 10.80 16.17 -27.47
CA VAL A 376 10.91 15.05 -28.40
C VAL A 376 9.53 14.47 -28.66
N HIS A 377 9.07 14.61 -29.90
CA HIS A 377 7.83 14.00 -30.36
C HIS A 377 8.12 12.58 -30.88
N VAL A 378 7.56 11.58 -30.20
CA VAL A 378 7.78 10.17 -30.49
C VAL A 378 6.85 9.69 -31.59
N GLY A 379 7.38 8.91 -32.54
CA GLY A 379 6.57 8.31 -33.60
C GLY A 379 5.47 7.41 -33.04
N LYS A 380 4.31 7.37 -33.72
CA LYS A 380 3.12 6.64 -33.26
C LYS A 380 3.38 5.18 -32.90
N ASP A 381 4.21 4.50 -33.70
CA ASP A 381 4.54 3.08 -33.55
C ASP A 381 5.92 2.85 -32.91
N ASP A 382 6.59 3.93 -32.45
CA ASP A 382 7.93 3.84 -31.89
C ASP A 382 7.94 3.84 -30.37
N THR A 383 8.91 3.17 -29.76
CA THR A 383 9.06 3.10 -28.29
C THR A 383 9.82 4.31 -27.75
N LYS A 384 9.36 4.87 -26.61
CA LYS A 384 10.04 5.98 -25.95
C LYS A 384 11.49 5.65 -25.57
N ALA A 385 11.76 4.38 -25.28
CA ALA A 385 13.08 3.88 -24.94
C ALA A 385 14.17 4.13 -26.00
N ARG A 386 13.80 4.40 -27.26
CA ARG A 386 14.76 4.74 -28.33
C ARG A 386 15.29 6.16 -28.28
N TYR A 387 14.55 7.05 -27.64
CA TYR A 387 14.81 8.49 -27.66
C TYR A 387 15.53 8.97 -26.40
N ILE A 388 15.67 8.10 -25.40
CA ILE A 388 16.45 8.38 -24.19
C ILE A 388 17.92 8.05 -24.50
N THR A 389 18.76 9.08 -24.44
CA THR A 389 20.18 8.98 -24.80
C THR A 389 21.13 9.02 -23.61
N GLU A 390 20.76 9.71 -22.54
CA GLU A 390 21.60 9.93 -21.38
C GLU A 390 21.60 8.69 -20.47
N PRO A 391 22.78 8.16 -20.10
CA PRO A 391 22.88 6.97 -19.26
C PRO A 391 22.51 7.23 -17.80
N ASP A 392 22.61 8.48 -17.34
CA ASP A 392 22.24 8.95 -16.00
C ASP A 392 20.87 9.64 -16.00
N ALA A 393 19.90 9.03 -16.70
CA ALA A 393 18.53 9.52 -16.78
C ALA A 393 17.58 8.82 -15.81
N ILE A 394 16.48 9.49 -15.49
CA ILE A 394 15.24 8.84 -15.03
C ILE A 394 14.12 9.10 -16.03
N PHE A 395 13.09 8.26 -15.98
CA PHE A 395 11.91 8.39 -16.85
C PHE A 395 10.61 8.38 -16.06
N ILE A 396 9.72 9.33 -16.34
CA ILE A 396 8.42 9.47 -15.69
C ILE A 396 7.30 9.37 -16.73
N ASP A 397 6.46 8.35 -16.61
CA ASP A 397 5.37 8.04 -17.54
C ASP A 397 4.32 7.17 -16.85
N ASP A 398 3.04 7.47 -17.05
CA ASP A 398 1.94 6.65 -16.52
C ASP A 398 1.93 5.23 -17.14
N SER A 399 2.35 5.11 -18.40
CA SER A 399 2.31 3.88 -19.18
C SER A 399 3.29 2.84 -18.66
N PHE A 400 2.74 1.76 -18.10
CA PHE A 400 3.54 0.63 -17.62
C PHE A 400 4.41 0.01 -18.73
N SER A 401 3.89 -0.14 -19.95
CA SER A 401 4.64 -0.76 -21.04
C SER A 401 5.81 0.10 -21.50
N GLU A 402 5.67 1.43 -21.53
CA GLU A 402 6.78 2.34 -21.85
C GLU A 402 7.84 2.32 -20.75
N ARG A 403 7.42 2.42 -19.49
CA ARG A 403 8.35 2.33 -18.36
C ARG A 403 9.12 1.02 -18.35
N LYS A 404 8.43 -0.09 -18.60
CA LYS A 404 9.07 -1.41 -18.68
C LYS A 404 10.06 -1.48 -19.85
N ALA A 405 9.67 -1.03 -21.05
CA ALA A 405 10.57 -1.01 -22.20
C ALA A 405 11.82 -0.15 -21.98
N VAL A 406 11.67 1.00 -21.33
CA VAL A 406 12.79 1.87 -20.93
C VAL A 406 13.70 1.18 -19.92
N SER A 407 13.12 0.60 -18.87
CA SER A 407 13.89 -0.09 -17.82
C SER A 407 14.63 -1.31 -18.36
N ASP A 408 13.96 -2.17 -19.14
CA ASP A 408 14.56 -3.38 -19.72
C ASP A 408 15.72 -3.05 -20.67
N ARG A 409 15.58 -1.98 -21.47
CA ARG A 409 16.57 -1.59 -22.48
C ARG A 409 17.77 -0.85 -21.90
N LEU A 410 17.52 0.09 -20.98
CA LEU A 410 18.52 1.06 -20.54
C LEU A 410 19.00 0.83 -19.11
N GLY A 411 18.28 0.02 -18.31
CA GLY A 411 18.62 -0.22 -16.91
C GLY A 411 18.41 0.98 -15.99
N ILE A 412 17.70 2.02 -16.45
CA ILE A 412 17.40 3.22 -15.66
C ILE A 412 16.13 3.07 -14.83
N SER A 413 16.03 3.85 -13.75
CA SER A 413 14.84 3.90 -12.90
C SER A 413 13.69 4.62 -13.61
N THR A 414 12.49 4.05 -13.50
CA THR A 414 11.28 4.60 -14.11
C THR A 414 10.18 4.79 -13.07
N PHE A 415 9.33 5.81 -13.23
CA PHE A 415 8.36 6.22 -12.21
C PHE A 415 7.02 6.51 -12.85
N ASP A 416 5.93 6.05 -12.22
CA ASP A 416 4.60 6.60 -12.49
C ASP A 416 4.26 7.71 -11.49
N CYS A 417 3.11 8.36 -11.70
CA CYS A 417 2.68 9.48 -10.88
C CYS A 417 2.44 9.11 -9.40
N SER A 418 2.23 7.85 -9.05
CA SER A 418 2.09 7.40 -7.66
C SER A 418 3.41 7.29 -6.91
N MET A 419 4.54 7.39 -7.61
CA MET A 419 5.88 7.20 -7.05
C MET A 419 6.60 8.52 -6.75
N LEU A 420 6.04 9.66 -7.17
CA LEU A 420 6.70 10.98 -7.14
C LEU A 420 7.11 11.44 -5.73
N GLU A 421 6.41 10.97 -4.68
CA GLU A 421 6.73 11.30 -3.27
C GLU A 421 8.18 10.90 -2.91
N LEU A 422 8.76 9.90 -3.57
CA LEU A 422 10.15 9.49 -3.37
C LEU A 422 11.16 10.49 -3.92
N LEU A 423 10.84 11.18 -5.01
CA LEU A 423 11.77 12.06 -5.72
C LEU A 423 11.80 13.49 -5.16
N MET A 424 10.81 13.84 -4.31
CA MET A 424 10.72 15.15 -3.68
C MET A 424 11.77 15.29 -2.57
N ASP A 425 12.58 16.35 -2.65
CA ASP A 425 13.54 16.73 -1.62
C ASP A 425 13.12 18.06 -1.00
N GLU A 426 12.63 17.99 0.25
CA GLU A 426 12.16 19.16 0.99
C GLU A 426 13.18 19.69 2.01
N ARG A 427 14.42 19.21 1.94
CA ARG A 427 15.51 19.73 2.76
C ARG A 427 15.98 21.03 2.09
N ILE A 428 15.63 22.18 2.68
CA ILE A 428 16.03 23.51 2.20
C ILE A 428 17.47 23.82 2.61
#